data_AF-A0A645GAS6-F1
#
_entry.id   AF-A0A645GAS6-F1
#
_cell.length_a   1.000
_cell.length_b   1.000
_cell.length_c   1.000
_cell.angle_alpha   90.00
_cell.angle_beta   90.00
_cell.angle_gamma   90.00
#
_symmetry.space_group_name_H-M   'P 1'
#
loop_
_entity.id
_entity.type
_entity.pdbx_description
1 polymer ?
#
loop_
_entity_poly.entity_id
_entity_poly.type
_entity_poly.pdbx_seq_one_letter_code
_entity_poly.pdbx_strand_id
1 'polypeptide(L)'
;MFSHFPKLSKKLFTNTVIKKGFPDFINKTDEERIQNLKNLINEVAGMKFVGTEKIDGSSETIYLKDNKFYVCSRNNHLDENDAGSKYWQVVKEQDIESKMRKYFKNRNIALQGELCGEGIQGNKYKIKGIDIYIFDIFDIDKQEYYNQYEVERIAKEIGLKSVPIIYRDFVLPNDINEILKLAEGKSVVNNSNIEREGIVWRLAKPENNKARISFKSISNKFLLKNE
;
A
#
# COMPACT_ATOMS: atom_id res chain seq x y z
N MET A 1 54.90 38.20 -7.97
CA MET A 1 53.69 38.33 -8.81
C MET A 1 53.34 36.95 -9.36
N PHE A 2 52.15 36.45 -9.03
CA PHE A 2 51.34 35.41 -9.69
C PHE A 2 52.01 34.04 -10.00
N SER A 3 51.82 33.01 -9.17
CA SER A 3 50.67 32.08 -9.12
C SER A 3 50.51 31.19 -10.36
N HIS A 4 50.78 29.88 -10.23
CA HIS A 4 49.97 28.85 -10.91
C HIS A 4 49.96 27.55 -10.11
N PHE A 5 48.81 27.29 -9.49
CA PHE A 5 48.43 26.06 -8.81
C PHE A 5 48.28 24.90 -9.82
N PRO A 6 48.49 23.64 -9.39
CA PRO A 6 48.17 22.48 -10.21
C PRO A 6 46.65 22.34 -10.37
N LYS A 7 46.20 22.09 -11.61
CA LYS A 7 44.81 21.73 -11.92
C LYS A 7 44.50 20.35 -11.33
N LEU A 8 43.96 20.31 -10.11
CA LEU A 8 43.13 19.18 -9.68
C LEU A 8 41.73 19.37 -10.25
N SER A 9 41.39 18.60 -11.28
CA SER A 9 39.99 18.39 -11.66
C SER A 9 39.33 17.48 -10.61
N LYS A 10 38.79 18.10 -9.55
CA LYS A 10 37.78 17.43 -8.72
C LYS A 10 36.54 17.22 -9.58
N LYS A 11 36.43 16.04 -10.19
CA LYS A 11 35.14 15.48 -10.58
C LYS A 11 34.33 15.38 -9.27
N LEU A 12 33.38 16.29 -9.06
CA LEU A 12 32.35 16.11 -8.05
C LEU A 12 31.53 14.90 -8.49
N PHE A 13 31.92 13.71 -8.02
CA PHE A 13 30.97 12.62 -7.91
C PHE A 13 30.01 13.01 -6.81
N THR A 14 28.86 13.56 -7.18
CA THR A 14 27.68 13.47 -6.33
C THR A 14 27.40 11.98 -6.19
N ASN A 15 27.86 11.38 -5.10
CA ASN A 15 27.45 10.04 -4.70
C ASN A 15 25.97 10.09 -4.35
N THR A 16 25.11 10.10 -5.36
CA THR A 16 23.72 9.69 -5.21
C THR A 16 23.81 8.20 -4.95
N VAL A 17 23.90 7.83 -3.67
CA VAL A 17 23.75 6.43 -3.27
C VAL A 17 22.34 6.04 -3.71
N ILE A 18 22.25 5.35 -4.84
CA ILE A 18 21.01 4.71 -5.28
C ILE A 18 20.68 3.71 -4.18
N LYS A 19 19.72 4.05 -3.31
CA LYS A 19 19.20 3.11 -2.32
C LYS A 19 18.58 1.96 -3.09
N LYS A 20 19.22 0.79 -3.08
CA LYS A 20 18.84 -0.31 -3.98
C LYS A 20 17.64 -1.13 -3.46
N GLY A 21 17.41 -1.17 -2.15
CA GLY A 21 16.35 -1.98 -1.52
C GLY A 21 15.20 -1.16 -0.96
N PHE A 22 14.13 -1.85 -0.51
CA PHE A 22 13.03 -1.24 0.23
C PHE A 22 13.54 -0.60 1.54
N PRO A 23 13.03 0.57 1.95
CA PRO A 23 13.46 1.23 3.19
C PRO A 23 13.17 0.38 4.42
N ASP A 24 14.16 0.22 5.30
CA ASP A 24 14.10 -0.58 6.53
C ASP A 24 13.21 0.03 7.63
N PHE A 25 13.00 1.34 7.59
CA PHE A 25 12.14 2.09 8.51
C PHE A 25 10.65 2.11 8.10
N ILE A 26 10.28 1.40 7.03
CA ILE A 26 8.89 1.20 6.60
C ILE A 26 8.63 -0.30 6.55
N ASN A 27 7.51 -0.74 7.14
CA ASN A 27 7.10 -2.13 7.03
C ASN A 27 6.65 -2.46 5.61
N LYS A 28 7.04 -3.64 5.10
CA LYS A 28 6.53 -4.17 3.83
C LYS A 28 5.04 -4.50 3.94
N THR A 29 4.39 -4.57 2.78
CA THR A 29 2.93 -4.72 2.66
C THR A 29 2.47 -6.19 2.69
N ASP A 30 3.24 -7.06 3.31
CA ASP A 30 2.91 -8.49 3.37
C ASP A 30 1.86 -8.74 4.45
N GLU A 31 0.79 -9.42 4.07
CA GLU A 31 -0.27 -9.85 5.00
C GLU A 31 -0.29 -11.38 5.04
N GLU A 32 -0.29 -11.97 6.23
CA GLU A 32 -0.31 -13.43 6.42
C GLU A 32 -1.70 -14.00 6.07
N ARG A 33 -1.75 -15.22 5.50
CA ARG A 33 -3.00 -15.91 5.19
C ARG A 33 -3.64 -16.46 6.48
N ILE A 34 -4.95 -16.27 6.64
CA ILE A 34 -5.69 -16.73 7.83
C ILE A 34 -5.51 -18.23 8.12
N GLN A 35 -5.33 -19.06 7.10
CA GLN A 35 -5.09 -20.50 7.26
C GLN A 35 -3.80 -20.83 8.03
N ASN A 36 -2.81 -19.93 8.02
CA ASN A 36 -1.55 -20.07 8.75
C ASN A 36 -1.67 -19.60 10.20
N LEU A 37 -2.75 -18.90 10.57
CA LEU A 37 -2.96 -18.22 11.84
C LEU A 37 -3.98 -18.96 12.72
N LYS A 38 -3.78 -20.27 12.92
CA LYS A 38 -4.78 -21.18 13.53
C LYS A 38 -5.28 -20.72 14.91
N ASN A 39 -4.41 -20.14 15.73
CA ASN A 39 -4.78 -19.70 17.08
C ASN A 39 -5.39 -18.29 17.11
N LEU A 40 -5.12 -17.48 16.07
CA LEU A 40 -5.50 -16.06 16.06
C LEU A 40 -7.01 -15.88 16.17
N ILE A 41 -7.81 -16.74 15.53
CA ILE A 41 -9.27 -16.59 15.50
C ILE A 41 -9.87 -16.69 16.92
N ASN A 42 -9.32 -17.59 17.75
CA ASN A 42 -9.75 -17.70 19.14
C ASN A 42 -9.29 -16.48 19.97
N GLU A 43 -8.08 -15.96 19.72
CA GLU A 43 -7.53 -14.80 20.40
C GLU A 43 -8.30 -13.50 20.09
N VAL A 44 -8.82 -13.39 18.88
CA VAL A 44 -9.56 -12.21 18.40
C VAL A 44 -11.09 -12.40 18.44
N ALA A 45 -11.57 -13.46 19.09
CA ALA A 45 -12.99 -13.73 19.20
C ALA A 45 -13.74 -12.55 19.84
N GLY A 46 -14.82 -12.11 19.20
CA GLY A 46 -15.61 -10.96 19.63
C GLY A 46 -14.99 -9.59 19.31
N MET A 47 -13.75 -9.53 18.81
CA MET A 47 -13.16 -8.29 18.34
C MET A 47 -13.77 -7.85 17.00
N LYS A 48 -13.75 -6.54 16.75
CA LYS A 48 -14.30 -5.93 15.53
C LYS A 48 -13.19 -5.65 14.53
N PHE A 49 -13.43 -6.03 13.29
CA PHE A 49 -12.53 -5.84 12.16
C PHE A 49 -13.14 -4.92 11.09
N VAL A 50 -12.26 -4.22 10.39
CA VAL A 50 -12.55 -3.62 9.09
C VAL A 50 -12.01 -4.56 8.02
N GLY A 51 -12.87 -4.99 7.10
CA GLY A 51 -12.50 -5.82 5.97
C GLY A 51 -12.48 -5.00 4.69
N THR A 52 -11.32 -4.85 4.05
CA THR A 52 -11.17 -4.16 2.76
C THR A 52 -11.02 -5.14 1.62
N GLU A 53 -11.50 -4.79 0.43
CA GLU A 53 -11.23 -5.58 -0.76
C GLU A 53 -9.72 -5.71 -0.97
N LYS A 54 -9.24 -6.95 -1.11
CA LYS A 54 -7.88 -7.22 -1.55
C LYS A 54 -7.86 -7.05 -3.07
N ILE A 55 -7.22 -5.98 -3.52
CA ILE A 55 -7.04 -5.68 -4.94
C ILE A 55 -5.81 -6.44 -5.45
N ASP A 56 -5.93 -7.04 -6.63
CA ASP A 56 -4.89 -7.79 -7.33
C ASP A 56 -4.15 -6.87 -8.30
N GLY A 57 -3.07 -6.27 -7.82
CA GLY A 57 -2.25 -5.35 -8.60
C GLY A 57 -0.76 -5.50 -8.29
N SER A 58 -0.08 -4.38 -8.17
CA SER A 58 1.31 -4.32 -7.72
C SER A 58 1.45 -3.36 -6.54
N SER A 59 2.03 -3.84 -5.45
CA SER A 59 2.27 -3.02 -4.27
C SER A 59 3.23 -1.88 -4.58
N GLU A 60 2.82 -0.67 -4.18
CA GLU A 60 3.55 0.57 -4.31
C GLU A 60 3.60 1.28 -2.95
N THR A 61 4.77 1.81 -2.59
CA THR A 61 4.94 2.67 -1.42
C THR A 61 5.49 4.02 -1.86
N ILE A 62 4.76 5.08 -1.56
CA ILE A 62 5.11 6.47 -1.85
C ILE A 62 5.30 7.17 -0.52
N TYR A 63 6.45 7.80 -0.28
CA TYR A 63 6.68 8.40 1.03
C TYR A 63 7.47 9.71 1.00
N LEU A 64 7.17 10.55 2.00
CA LEU A 64 7.93 11.72 2.37
C LEU A 64 8.83 11.36 3.55
N LYS A 65 10.13 11.66 3.47
CA LYS A 65 11.04 11.58 4.60
C LYS A 65 12.10 12.67 4.52
N ASP A 66 12.29 13.41 5.62
CA ASP A 66 13.27 14.50 5.73
C ASP A 66 13.11 15.51 4.57
N ASN A 67 11.85 15.88 4.27
CA ASN A 67 11.42 16.73 3.15
C ASN A 67 11.71 16.20 1.73
N LYS A 68 12.20 14.97 1.59
CA LYS A 68 12.41 14.30 0.30
C LYS A 68 11.26 13.35 -0.03
N PHE A 69 10.98 13.19 -1.31
CA PHE A 69 9.91 12.34 -1.83
C PHE A 69 10.52 11.12 -2.53
N TYR A 70 9.89 9.97 -2.35
CA TYR A 70 10.40 8.69 -2.83
C TYR A 70 9.26 7.75 -3.23
N VAL A 71 9.55 6.89 -4.20
CA VAL A 71 8.65 5.85 -4.68
C VAL A 71 9.36 4.50 -4.64
N CYS A 72 8.64 3.48 -4.20
CA CYS A 72 9.11 2.11 -4.10
C CYS A 72 8.09 1.16 -4.74
N SER A 73 8.61 0.15 -5.44
CA SER A 73 7.88 -1.11 -5.65
C SER A 73 7.82 -1.89 -4.32
N ARG A 74 7.20 -3.08 -4.34
CA ARG A 74 7.23 -4.02 -3.20
C ARG A 74 8.60 -4.24 -2.56
N ASN A 75 9.68 -4.20 -3.35
CA ASN A 75 11.01 -4.63 -2.88
C ASN A 75 12.13 -3.60 -3.03
N ASN A 76 11.97 -2.56 -3.85
CA ASN A 76 13.08 -1.67 -4.21
C ASN A 76 12.58 -0.23 -4.37
N HIS A 77 13.43 0.75 -4.04
CA HIS A 77 13.26 2.11 -4.54
C HIS A 77 13.29 2.13 -6.07
N LEU A 78 12.57 3.10 -6.62
CA LEU A 78 12.47 3.32 -8.05
C LEU A 78 13.12 4.65 -8.42
N ASP A 79 13.87 4.66 -9.52
CA ASP A 79 14.46 5.88 -10.07
C ASP A 79 13.36 6.72 -10.73
N GLU A 80 13.28 8.00 -10.35
CA GLU A 80 12.33 8.98 -10.89
C GLU A 80 12.52 9.22 -12.40
N ASN A 81 13.74 8.99 -12.89
CA ASN A 81 14.12 9.16 -14.29
C ASN A 81 13.81 7.92 -15.15
N ASP A 82 13.31 6.84 -14.56
CA ASP A 82 12.84 5.69 -15.33
C ASP A 82 11.51 6.04 -16.02
N ALA A 83 11.62 6.49 -17.27
CA ALA A 83 10.48 6.87 -18.11
C ALA A 83 9.50 5.72 -18.38
N GLY A 84 9.88 4.46 -18.17
CA GLY A 84 9.01 3.29 -18.32
C GLY A 84 8.30 2.88 -17.03
N SER A 85 8.59 3.55 -15.90
CA SER A 85 8.04 3.17 -14.60
C SER A 85 6.58 3.57 -14.45
N LYS A 86 5.69 2.57 -14.45
CA LYS A 86 4.26 2.73 -14.18
C LYS A 86 3.95 3.32 -12.79
N TYR A 87 4.83 3.05 -11.82
CA TYR A 87 4.78 3.62 -10.48
C TYR A 87 4.97 5.15 -10.53
N TRP A 88 6.04 5.60 -11.19
CA TRP A 88 6.26 7.04 -11.37
C TRP A 88 5.24 7.70 -12.30
N GLN A 89 4.69 6.95 -13.26
CA GLN A 89 3.61 7.42 -14.12
C GLN A 89 2.39 7.84 -13.29
N VAL A 90 1.85 6.97 -12.42
CA VAL A 90 0.66 7.31 -11.62
C VAL A 90 0.93 8.47 -10.67
N VAL A 91 2.15 8.52 -10.10
CA VAL A 91 2.59 9.60 -9.20
C VAL A 91 2.55 10.95 -9.89
N LYS A 92 3.05 11.03 -11.13
CA LYS A 92 3.09 12.25 -11.94
C LYS A 92 1.69 12.63 -12.44
N GLU A 93 0.94 11.68 -12.98
CA GLU A 93 -0.41 11.91 -13.53
C GLU A 93 -1.41 12.37 -12.46
N GLN A 94 -1.29 11.88 -11.23
CA GLN A 94 -2.17 12.25 -10.12
C GLN A 94 -1.62 13.34 -9.20
N ASP A 95 -0.44 13.92 -9.50
CA ASP A 95 0.22 14.96 -8.70
C ASP A 95 0.36 14.58 -7.20
N ILE A 96 0.78 13.32 -6.95
CA ILE A 96 0.75 12.73 -5.60
C ILE A 96 1.72 13.45 -4.66
N GLU A 97 2.91 13.83 -5.13
CA GLU A 97 3.89 14.54 -4.30
C GLU A 97 3.33 15.86 -3.76
N SER A 98 2.75 16.70 -4.62
CA SER A 98 2.17 17.98 -4.22
C SER A 98 1.01 17.80 -3.24
N LYS A 99 0.14 16.82 -3.50
CA LYS A 99 -0.96 16.44 -2.60
C LYS A 99 -0.45 16.05 -1.21
N MET A 100 0.55 15.18 -1.16
CA MET A 100 1.17 14.74 0.10
C MET A 100 1.83 15.90 0.85
N ARG A 101 2.64 16.72 0.17
CA ARG A 101 3.32 17.88 0.78
C ARG A 101 2.32 18.90 1.31
N LYS A 102 1.22 19.16 0.58
CA LYS A 102 0.16 20.07 1.03
C LYS A 102 -0.55 19.55 2.28
N TYR A 103 -0.87 18.26 2.33
CA TYR A 103 -1.65 17.67 3.42
C TYR A 103 -0.80 17.38 4.66
N PHE A 104 0.33 16.70 4.49
CA PHE A 104 1.19 16.24 5.58
C PHE A 104 2.29 17.24 5.95
N LYS A 105 2.49 18.30 5.15
CA LYS A 105 3.51 19.34 5.39
C LYS A 105 4.90 18.71 5.48
N ASN A 106 5.56 18.86 6.62
CA ASN A 106 6.93 18.37 6.86
C ASN A 106 6.96 17.02 7.60
N ARG A 107 5.83 16.30 7.70
CA ARG A 107 5.77 15.00 8.39
C ARG A 107 6.37 13.90 7.53
N ASN A 108 7.03 12.94 8.17
CA ASN A 108 7.53 11.74 7.52
C ASN A 108 6.41 10.70 7.42
N ILE A 109 5.79 10.60 6.23
CA ILE A 109 4.59 9.76 6.00
C ILE A 109 4.81 8.88 4.79
N ALA A 110 4.40 7.61 4.88
CA ALA A 110 4.28 6.70 3.76
C ALA A 110 2.82 6.39 3.44
N LEU A 111 2.46 6.48 2.17
CA LEU A 111 1.25 5.92 1.60
C LEU A 111 1.62 4.57 0.98
N GLN A 112 0.92 3.50 1.36
CA GLN A 112 1.04 2.20 0.72
C GLN A 112 -0.27 1.88 0.01
N GLY A 113 -0.15 1.52 -1.26
CA GLY A 113 -1.29 1.30 -2.14
C GLY A 113 -1.06 0.21 -3.16
N GLU A 114 -2.14 -0.20 -3.80
CA GLU A 114 -2.12 -1.18 -4.86
C GLU A 114 -2.24 -0.45 -6.20
N LEU A 115 -1.17 -0.49 -7.00
CA LEU A 115 -1.14 0.02 -8.36
C LEU A 115 -1.91 -0.93 -9.28
N CYS A 116 -2.83 -0.41 -10.08
CA CYS A 116 -3.71 -1.18 -10.97
C CYS A 116 -3.94 -0.46 -12.29
N GLY A 117 -4.37 -1.21 -13.32
CA GLY A 117 -4.74 -0.65 -14.61
C GLY A 117 -3.99 -1.26 -15.78
N GLU A 118 -3.90 -0.51 -16.88
CA GLU A 118 -3.40 -1.02 -18.16
C GLU A 118 -1.97 -1.55 -18.07
N GLY A 119 -1.84 -2.84 -18.42
CA GLY A 119 -0.60 -3.61 -18.33
C GLY A 119 -0.06 -3.83 -16.91
N ILE A 120 -0.92 -3.79 -15.89
CA ILE A 120 -0.63 -4.25 -14.53
C ILE A 120 -1.53 -5.44 -14.24
N GLN A 121 -0.95 -6.62 -13.93
CA GLN A 121 -1.67 -7.86 -13.62
C GLN A 121 -2.83 -8.20 -14.59
N GLY A 122 -2.63 -7.96 -15.89
CA GLY A 122 -3.66 -8.22 -16.92
C GLY A 122 -4.87 -7.28 -16.87
N ASN A 123 -4.85 -6.21 -16.07
CA ASN A 123 -5.94 -5.24 -15.93
C ASN A 123 -7.31 -5.89 -15.69
N LYS A 124 -7.39 -6.84 -14.76
CA LYS A 124 -8.63 -7.61 -14.47
C LYS A 124 -9.83 -6.70 -14.21
N TYR A 125 -9.58 -5.55 -13.61
CA TYR A 125 -10.58 -4.54 -13.26
C TYR A 125 -11.00 -3.63 -14.43
N LYS A 126 -10.38 -3.74 -15.61
CA LYS A 126 -10.69 -2.92 -16.81
C LYS A 126 -10.57 -1.40 -16.56
N ILE A 127 -9.63 -1.01 -15.72
CA ILE A 127 -9.34 0.41 -15.44
C ILE A 127 -8.70 1.00 -16.69
N LYS A 128 -9.20 2.13 -17.16
CA LYS A 128 -8.57 2.91 -18.24
C LYS A 128 -7.39 3.67 -17.66
N GLY A 129 -6.21 3.60 -18.30
CA GLY A 129 -4.98 4.13 -17.73
C GLY A 129 -4.52 3.37 -16.50
N ILE A 130 -3.80 4.06 -15.61
CA ILE A 130 -3.22 3.52 -14.38
C ILE A 130 -3.75 4.28 -13.17
N ASP A 131 -3.98 3.57 -12.08
CA ASP A 131 -4.52 4.14 -10.84
C ASP A 131 -3.91 3.45 -9.61
N ILE A 132 -3.99 4.10 -8.46
CA ILE A 132 -3.50 3.58 -7.18
C ILE A 132 -4.61 3.60 -6.13
N TYR A 133 -4.76 2.49 -5.42
CA TYR A 133 -5.73 2.35 -4.33
C TYR A 133 -4.99 2.24 -3.00
N ILE A 134 -5.01 3.32 -2.21
CA ILE A 134 -4.32 3.39 -0.92
C ILE A 134 -4.97 2.43 0.08
N PHE A 135 -4.19 1.51 0.63
CA PHE A 135 -4.66 0.61 1.69
C PHE A 135 -4.08 0.93 3.06
N ASP A 136 -2.94 1.62 3.12
CA ASP A 136 -2.30 2.01 4.38
C ASP A 136 -1.67 3.39 4.33
N ILE A 137 -1.67 4.04 5.49
CA ILE A 137 -0.88 5.24 5.77
C ILE A 137 -0.04 4.94 7.01
N PHE A 138 1.26 5.14 6.91
CA PHE A 138 2.21 4.85 7.96
C PHE A 138 2.94 6.13 8.37
N ASP A 139 2.87 6.47 9.66
CA ASP A 139 3.65 7.53 10.27
C ASP A 139 5.05 6.99 10.60
N ILE A 140 6.05 7.44 9.83
CA ILE A 140 7.42 6.93 9.91
C ILE A 140 8.06 7.32 11.24
N ASP A 141 7.75 8.51 11.77
CA ASP A 141 8.35 8.99 13.02
C ASP A 141 7.78 8.25 14.23
N LYS A 142 6.48 7.95 14.20
CA LYS A 142 5.80 7.21 15.27
C LYS A 142 5.92 5.69 15.14
N GLN A 143 6.30 5.19 13.97
CA GLN A 143 6.26 3.78 13.62
C GLN A 143 4.84 3.17 13.79
N GLU A 144 3.82 3.93 13.39
CA GLU A 144 2.41 3.59 13.58
C GLU A 144 1.62 3.66 12.28
N TYR A 145 0.66 2.75 12.14
CA TYR A 145 -0.35 2.82 11.07
C TYR A 145 -1.56 3.63 11.51
N TYR A 146 -2.11 4.41 10.57
CA TYR A 146 -3.43 5.00 10.73
C TYR A 146 -4.50 3.90 10.67
N ASN A 147 -5.64 4.13 11.32
CA ASN A 147 -6.75 3.18 11.22
C ASN A 147 -7.42 3.27 9.83
N GLN A 148 -8.14 2.21 9.42
CA GLN A 148 -8.66 2.12 8.05
C GLN A 148 -9.65 3.23 7.68
N TYR A 149 -10.40 3.76 8.65
CA TYR A 149 -11.32 4.87 8.41
C TYR A 149 -10.57 6.19 8.18
N GLU A 150 -9.44 6.39 8.86
CA GLU A 150 -8.54 7.51 8.58
C GLU A 150 -7.89 7.37 7.21
N VAL A 151 -7.47 6.16 6.81
CA VAL A 151 -6.93 5.91 5.47
C VAL A 151 -7.94 6.29 4.38
N GLU A 152 -9.19 5.79 4.48
CA GLU A 152 -10.28 6.14 3.55
C GLU A 152 -10.53 7.65 3.50
N ARG A 153 -10.64 8.29 4.66
CA ARG A 153 -10.88 9.74 4.77
C ARG A 153 -9.73 10.55 4.17
N ILE A 154 -8.50 10.27 4.54
CA ILE A 154 -7.32 11.03 4.11
C ILE A 154 -7.12 10.86 2.60
N ALA A 155 -7.19 9.63 2.08
CA ALA A 155 -7.07 9.37 0.64
C ALA A 155 -8.10 10.22 -0.13
N LYS A 156 -9.36 10.24 0.31
CA LYS A 156 -10.41 11.07 -0.29
C LYS A 156 -10.10 12.57 -0.20
N GLU A 157 -9.66 13.06 0.96
CA GLU A 157 -9.33 14.48 1.17
C GLU A 157 -8.18 14.97 0.29
N ILE A 158 -7.20 14.11 0.00
CA ILE A 158 -6.09 14.44 -0.92
C ILE A 158 -6.41 14.11 -2.38
N GLY A 159 -7.61 13.63 -2.68
CA GLY A 159 -8.05 13.32 -4.04
C GLY A 159 -7.36 12.08 -4.63
N LEU A 160 -7.15 11.06 -3.80
CA LEU A 160 -6.74 9.70 -4.19
C LEU A 160 -7.85 8.70 -3.83
N LYS A 161 -7.75 7.50 -4.40
CA LYS A 161 -8.65 6.39 -4.04
C LYS A 161 -8.05 5.58 -2.90
N SER A 162 -8.88 5.09 -1.99
CA SER A 162 -8.50 4.02 -1.07
C SER A 162 -9.06 2.68 -1.56
N VAL A 163 -8.51 1.58 -1.06
CA VAL A 163 -9.15 0.27 -1.24
C VAL A 163 -10.59 0.32 -0.68
N PRO A 164 -11.57 -0.33 -1.33
CA PRO A 164 -12.95 -0.35 -0.85
C PRO A 164 -13.09 -1.05 0.50
N ILE A 165 -13.83 -0.44 1.44
CA ILE A 165 -14.25 -1.11 2.67
C ILE A 165 -15.50 -1.94 2.39
N ILE A 166 -15.39 -3.26 2.56
CA ILE A 166 -16.48 -4.22 2.36
C ILE A 166 -17.24 -4.50 3.67
N TYR A 167 -16.50 -4.57 4.79
CA TYR A 167 -17.05 -4.86 6.11
C TYR A 167 -16.60 -3.78 7.10
N ARG A 168 -17.56 -3.15 7.78
CA ARG A 168 -17.31 -2.16 8.84
C ARG A 168 -17.64 -2.78 10.20
N ASP A 169 -16.73 -2.65 11.16
CA ASP A 169 -16.92 -3.08 12.55
C ASP A 169 -17.44 -4.52 12.71
N PHE A 170 -16.97 -5.41 11.85
CA PHE A 170 -17.47 -6.78 11.68
C PHE A 170 -16.80 -7.74 12.67
N VAL A 171 -17.60 -8.56 13.35
CA VAL A 171 -17.09 -9.64 14.20
C VAL A 171 -16.95 -10.89 13.35
N LEU A 172 -15.72 -11.42 13.28
CA LEU A 172 -15.44 -12.60 12.48
C LEU A 172 -16.08 -13.86 13.09
N PRO A 173 -16.54 -14.81 12.25
CA PRO A 173 -16.94 -16.12 12.74
C PRO A 173 -15.72 -16.88 13.30
N ASN A 174 -15.96 -17.76 14.27
CA ASN A 174 -14.92 -18.62 14.83
C ASN A 174 -14.68 -19.88 13.97
N ASP A 175 -14.62 -19.71 12.65
CA ASP A 175 -14.39 -20.79 11.68
C ASP A 175 -13.65 -20.25 10.44
N ILE A 176 -12.50 -20.86 10.11
CA ILE A 176 -11.66 -20.46 8.98
C ILE A 176 -12.42 -20.57 7.65
N ASN A 177 -13.21 -21.63 7.47
CA ASN A 177 -13.93 -21.86 6.21
C ASN A 177 -15.02 -20.81 5.99
N GLU A 178 -15.68 -20.36 7.06
CA GLU A 178 -16.63 -19.25 7.00
C GLU A 178 -15.91 -17.93 6.66
N ILE A 179 -14.74 -17.65 7.24
CA ILE A 179 -13.93 -16.47 6.87
C ILE A 179 -13.49 -16.53 5.40
N LEU A 180 -13.15 -17.70 4.88
CA LEU A 180 -12.81 -17.89 3.47
C LEU A 180 -14.02 -17.66 2.56
N LYS A 181 -15.23 -18.08 2.97
CA LYS A 181 -16.47 -17.77 2.23
C LYS A 181 -16.75 -16.27 2.20
N LEU A 182 -16.48 -15.54 3.29
CA LEU A 182 -16.58 -14.07 3.30
C LEU A 182 -15.61 -13.39 2.31
N ALA A 183 -14.49 -14.05 1.97
CA ALA A 183 -13.57 -13.52 0.96
C ALA A 183 -14.17 -13.55 -0.46
N GLU A 184 -15.14 -14.43 -0.72
CA GLU A 184 -15.77 -14.56 -2.03
C GLU A 184 -16.75 -13.41 -2.31
N GLY A 185 -16.79 -12.95 -3.55
CA GLY A 185 -17.69 -11.90 -3.99
C GLY A 185 -17.20 -11.22 -5.25
N LYS A 186 -18.08 -10.43 -5.87
CA LYS A 186 -17.67 -9.58 -6.98
C LYS A 186 -16.82 -8.41 -6.48
N SER A 187 -15.78 -8.08 -7.23
CA SER A 187 -15.00 -6.86 -7.00
C SER A 187 -15.90 -5.63 -7.18
N VAL A 188 -15.79 -4.69 -6.26
CA VAL A 188 -16.46 -3.38 -6.38
C VAL A 188 -15.59 -2.38 -7.14
N VAL A 189 -14.33 -2.73 -7.42
CA VAL A 189 -13.42 -1.92 -8.22
C VAL A 189 -13.91 -1.88 -9.66
N ASN A 190 -14.21 -0.66 -10.12
CA ASN A 190 -14.62 -0.34 -11.49
C ASN A 190 -15.82 -1.16 -12.01
N ASN A 191 -16.69 -1.66 -11.12
CA ASN A 191 -17.85 -2.50 -11.47
C ASN A 191 -17.52 -3.62 -12.47
N SER A 192 -16.33 -4.19 -12.34
CA SER A 192 -15.73 -5.09 -13.32
C SER A 192 -16.42 -6.46 -13.44
N ASN A 193 -17.32 -6.78 -12.50
CA ASN A 193 -18.08 -8.04 -12.39
C ASN A 193 -17.19 -9.31 -12.30
N ILE A 194 -15.90 -9.14 -12.01
CA ILE A 194 -14.96 -10.22 -11.74
C ILE A 194 -15.06 -10.65 -10.27
N GLU A 195 -14.60 -11.86 -9.96
CA GLU A 195 -14.37 -12.22 -8.56
C GLU A 195 -13.26 -11.34 -7.97
N ARG A 196 -13.45 -10.81 -6.77
CA ARG A 196 -12.36 -10.18 -6.00
C ARG A 196 -11.36 -11.23 -5.55
N GLU A 197 -10.10 -10.83 -5.37
CA GLU A 197 -9.04 -11.72 -4.89
C GLU A 197 -9.34 -12.21 -3.47
N GLY A 198 -9.84 -11.32 -2.63
CA GLY A 198 -10.20 -11.65 -1.26
C GLY A 198 -10.44 -10.40 -0.40
N ILE A 199 -10.20 -10.55 0.90
CA ILE A 199 -10.34 -9.49 1.89
C ILE A 199 -9.06 -9.40 2.74
N VAL A 200 -8.64 -8.16 3.02
CA VAL A 200 -7.67 -7.88 4.08
C VAL A 200 -8.43 -7.42 5.31
N TRP A 201 -8.19 -8.08 6.44
CA TRP A 201 -8.84 -7.82 7.72
C TRP A 201 -7.89 -7.09 8.64
N ARG A 202 -8.36 -5.98 9.23
CA ARG A 202 -7.61 -5.19 10.22
C ARG A 202 -8.48 -4.90 11.42
N LEU A 203 -7.90 -5.00 12.61
CA LEU A 203 -8.62 -4.67 13.83
C LEU A 203 -9.13 -3.22 13.77
N ALA A 204 -10.43 -3.01 13.99
CA ALA A 204 -11.09 -1.71 13.81
C ALA A 204 -10.65 -0.67 14.85
N LYS A 205 -10.36 -1.14 16.06
CA LYS A 205 -9.86 -0.34 17.18
C LYS A 205 -8.60 -1.00 17.72
N PRO A 206 -7.43 -0.72 17.12
CA PRO A 206 -6.17 -1.19 17.69
C PRO A 206 -6.01 -0.61 19.10
N GLU A 207 -5.63 -1.45 20.05
CA GLU A 207 -5.20 -0.97 21.36
C GLU A 207 -3.82 -0.33 21.22
N ASN A 208 -3.63 0.84 21.84
CA ASN A 208 -2.34 1.53 21.86
C ASN A 208 -1.24 0.59 22.38
N ASN A 209 -0.07 0.60 21.72
CA ASN A 209 1.11 -0.21 22.06
C ASN A 209 1.02 -1.73 21.82
N LYS A 210 -0.05 -2.24 21.19
CA LYS A 210 -0.08 -3.64 20.72
C LYS A 210 0.28 -3.74 19.25
N ALA A 211 0.89 -4.86 18.87
CA ALA A 211 1.15 -5.17 17.47
C ALA A 211 -0.15 -5.09 16.65
N ARG A 212 -0.04 -4.54 15.44
CA ARG A 212 -1.14 -4.48 14.48
C ARG A 212 -1.65 -5.91 14.20
N ILE A 213 -2.92 -6.16 14.48
CA ILE A 213 -3.57 -7.41 14.06
C ILE A 213 -4.13 -7.19 12.66
N SER A 214 -3.49 -7.81 11.67
CA SER A 214 -3.95 -7.85 10.29
C SER A 214 -3.62 -9.18 9.61
N PHE A 215 -4.46 -9.58 8.67
CA PHE A 215 -4.29 -10.78 7.87
C PHE A 215 -5.17 -10.74 6.62
N LYS A 216 -4.96 -11.67 5.69
CA LYS A 216 -5.78 -11.82 4.49
C LYS A 216 -6.54 -13.15 4.45
N SER A 217 -7.75 -13.12 3.93
CA SER A 217 -8.45 -14.29 3.42
C SER A 217 -8.57 -14.18 1.90
N ILE A 218 -8.08 -15.21 1.20
CA ILE A 218 -8.11 -15.26 -0.27
C ILE A 218 -9.32 -16.10 -0.69
N SER A 219 -10.06 -15.61 -1.68
CA SER A 219 -11.22 -16.27 -2.26
C SER A 219 -10.80 -17.55 -2.98
N ASN A 220 -11.35 -18.70 -2.55
CA ASN A 220 -11.10 -19.97 -3.24
C ASN A 220 -11.65 -19.95 -4.67
N LYS A 221 -12.79 -19.28 -4.90
CA LYS A 221 -13.33 -19.04 -6.26
C LYS A 221 -12.39 -18.23 -7.14
N PHE A 222 -11.68 -17.27 -6.56
CA PHE A 222 -10.69 -16.50 -7.30
C PHE A 222 -9.49 -17.38 -7.66
N LEU A 223 -8.97 -18.14 -6.69
CA LEU A 223 -7.83 -19.04 -6.93
C LEU A 223 -8.13 -20.04 -8.05
N LEU A 224 -9.26 -20.75 -7.99
CA LEU A 224 -9.65 -21.74 -9.01
C LEU A 224 -9.82 -21.19 -10.43
N LYS A 225 -10.07 -19.87 -10.58
CA LYS A 225 -10.23 -19.22 -11.89
C LYS A 225 -8.94 -18.63 -12.45
N ASN A 226 -7.92 -18.47 -11.60
CA ASN A 226 -6.65 -17.82 -11.95
C ASN A 226 -5.45 -18.77 -11.75
N GLU A 227 -5.71 -20.09 -11.63
CA GLU A 227 -4.71 -21.16 -11.83
C GLU A 227 -4.44 -21.41 -13.32
#